data_AF-A0A5M8NZB4-F1
#
_entry.id   AF-A0A5M8NZB4-F1
#
_cell.length_a   1.000
_cell.length_b   1.000
_cell.length_c   1.000
_cell.angle_alpha   90.00
_cell.angle_beta   90.00
_cell.angle_gamma   90.00
#
_symmetry.space_group_name_H-M   'P 1'
#
loop_
_entity.id
_entity.type
_entity.pdbx_description
1 polymer ?
#
loop_
_entity_poly.entity_id
_entity_poly.type
_entity_poly.pdbx_seq_one_letter_code
_entity_poly.pdbx_strand_id
1 'polypeptide(L)'
;MKNLFSKTAVVCLFSIALFACGEDENDPKEPKTPYLKIEETANEQLFSVDAGSRVLTVESNVDWEVSSEQTWCVSEKLAGETDNLKISVTQNPTGASREAVVTLTAQGVASIEIHVTQTDMVVEINVTETAVLVENGDLEFTLEVNSNVPVTFQLPTWIHEAENNVPETGLHTYAFYADGLPANIADQRSGNITVSGGGVTTTIPAIQIQEAVEPGNVLAKTAWIATSVNDVYQDYWGTAGTAIDDDHTSAWLTPEGEPIESPNRPFYMDIDFGGNMELRTITVDARWDIKELKLYTSSDAQNWKYIGKLDYQGGVESEVSTLFINPTQAKYLRLLISESTNEDGRGGIFEVDVTGNDLSGKNYQKFSKAGWTASSPYSHPTYDWSNIASIIDDDPFSCWQSIENPTNEETLYVEVDMKSVKNIAYIGIRERFDCRQLTIEGKTTANGTYTTLGTLTYGTGDLRLQTLVLDRKLPLPQAQFLKISITDSRASGGWGGIFEVDVWGN
;
A
#
# COMPACT_ATOMS: atom_id res chain seq x y z
N MET A 1 44.91 37.48 40.81
CA MET A 1 44.43 36.63 39.71
C MET A 1 45.67 36.15 38.96
N LYS A 2 46.33 35.10 39.47
CA LYS A 2 46.19 33.66 39.13
C LYS A 2 46.40 33.41 37.62
N ASN A 3 47.29 32.56 37.11
CA ASN A 3 48.55 31.85 37.47
C ASN A 3 48.94 31.15 36.14
N LEU A 4 50.15 31.27 35.56
CA LEU A 4 51.41 30.57 35.89
C LEU A 4 51.27 29.04 35.74
N PHE A 5 51.90 28.34 34.77
CA PHE A 5 53.30 27.83 34.71
C PHE A 5 53.42 26.98 33.40
N SER A 6 54.55 26.58 32.77
CA SER A 6 55.99 26.89 32.78
C SER A 6 56.75 25.68 32.20
N LYS A 7 57.59 25.90 31.16
CA LYS A 7 58.95 25.33 30.88
C LYS A 7 59.10 23.79 30.74
N THR A 8 59.88 23.22 29.80
CA THR A 8 61.36 23.30 29.62
C THR A 8 61.70 22.49 28.33
N ALA A 9 62.27 23.00 27.23
CA ALA A 9 63.67 23.32 26.88
C ALA A 9 64.67 22.12 26.95
N VAL A 10 65.17 21.55 25.82
CA VAL A 10 66.47 21.83 25.12
C VAL A 10 67.66 21.12 25.83
N VAL A 11 68.54 20.28 25.24
CA VAL A 11 69.69 20.53 24.33
C VAL A 11 70.43 19.21 24.00
N CYS A 12 70.93 19.13 22.75
CA CYS A 12 72.13 18.50 22.13
C CYS A 12 73.22 17.75 22.92
N LEU A 13 73.92 16.80 22.25
CA LEU A 13 75.34 16.83 21.79
C LEU A 13 75.82 15.40 21.43
N PHE A 14 76.15 15.09 20.17
CA PHE A 14 77.50 15.12 19.53
C PHE A 14 78.59 14.20 20.13
N SER A 15 78.78 13.07 19.45
CA SER A 15 80.02 12.39 19.02
C SER A 15 81.25 12.34 19.94
N ILE A 16 81.66 11.13 20.32
CA ILE A 16 83.08 10.72 20.43
C ILE A 16 83.22 9.27 19.92
N ALA A 17 84.01 9.09 18.86
CA ALA A 17 84.58 7.80 18.48
C ALA A 17 85.88 7.57 19.28
N LEU A 18 86.26 6.29 19.49
CA LEU A 18 87.54 5.69 19.09
C LEU A 18 87.70 4.27 19.73
N PHE A 19 87.82 3.28 18.84
CA PHE A 19 88.57 2.00 18.89
C PHE A 19 88.47 1.05 20.10
N ALA A 20 88.12 -0.22 19.85
CA ALA A 20 89.13 -1.27 19.57
C ALA A 20 88.55 -2.71 19.46
N CYS A 21 89.03 -3.41 18.43
CA CYS A 21 89.21 -4.87 18.28
C CYS A 21 88.01 -5.81 18.16
N GLY A 22 87.89 -6.38 16.95
CA GLY A 22 87.71 -7.83 16.76
C GLY A 22 86.38 -8.22 16.12
N GLU A 23 86.32 -8.22 14.78
CA GLU A 23 85.41 -9.09 14.06
C GLU A 23 85.80 -10.53 14.36
N ASP A 24 84.97 -11.24 15.11
CA ASP A 24 85.05 -12.69 15.23
C ASP A 24 84.01 -13.28 14.27
N GLU A 25 84.44 -13.66 13.07
CA GLU A 25 83.62 -14.29 12.02
C GLU A 25 83.20 -15.74 12.37
N ASN A 26 83.17 -16.12 13.65
CA ASN A 26 82.87 -17.50 14.09
C ASN A 26 81.90 -17.59 15.28
N ASP A 27 80.97 -16.65 15.43
CA ASP A 27 79.78 -16.93 16.25
C ASP A 27 78.79 -17.78 15.43
N PRO A 28 78.51 -19.05 15.80
CA PRO A 28 77.46 -19.82 15.14
C PRO A 28 76.15 -19.06 15.32
N LYS A 29 75.66 -18.41 14.25
CA LYS A 29 74.34 -17.79 14.21
C LYS A 29 73.36 -18.77 14.84
N GLU A 30 72.79 -18.42 16.01
CA GLU A 30 71.78 -19.24 16.64
C GLU A 30 70.71 -19.60 15.57
N PRO A 31 70.26 -20.86 15.51
CA PRO A 31 69.24 -21.24 14.54
C PRO A 31 68.01 -20.36 14.79
N LYS A 32 67.62 -19.58 13.78
CA LYS A 32 66.42 -18.74 13.85
C LYS A 32 65.22 -19.68 14.11
N THR A 33 64.48 -19.46 15.19
CA THR A 33 63.27 -20.21 15.49
C THR A 33 62.28 -20.11 14.32
N PRO A 34 61.83 -21.23 13.72
CA PRO A 34 60.85 -21.22 12.64
C PRO A 34 59.55 -20.52 13.06
N TYR A 35 58.99 -19.71 12.17
CA TYR A 35 57.66 -19.11 12.33
C TYR A 35 56.91 -19.07 11.00
N LEU A 36 55.59 -19.10 11.11
CA LEU A 36 54.62 -18.91 10.05
C LEU A 36 53.48 -18.10 10.66
N LYS A 37 53.14 -16.97 10.06
CA LYS A 37 52.14 -16.03 10.58
C LYS A 37 51.35 -15.39 9.45
N ILE A 38 50.10 -15.07 9.78
CA ILE A 38 49.19 -14.24 8.98
C ILE A 38 48.45 -13.31 9.95
N GLU A 39 47.95 -12.19 9.45
CA GLU A 39 47.09 -11.30 10.24
C GLU A 39 45.82 -12.04 10.72
N GLU A 40 45.36 -11.77 11.94
CA GLU A 40 44.22 -12.50 12.53
C GLU A 40 42.93 -12.33 11.70
N THR A 41 42.71 -11.15 11.12
CA THR A 41 41.59 -10.87 10.21
C THR A 41 41.68 -11.63 8.89
N ALA A 42 42.84 -12.21 8.57
CA ALA A 42 43.02 -13.02 7.37
C ALA A 42 42.58 -14.48 7.55
N ASN A 43 42.34 -14.94 8.79
CA ASN A 43 41.89 -16.30 9.08
C ASN A 43 40.45 -16.57 8.62
N GLU A 44 39.66 -15.54 8.35
CA GLU A 44 38.29 -15.65 7.85
C GLU A 44 38.12 -14.81 6.59
N GLN A 45 37.68 -15.43 5.49
CA GLN A 45 37.47 -14.77 4.21
C GLN A 45 36.03 -14.92 3.75
N LEU A 46 35.33 -13.79 3.61
CA LEU A 46 33.97 -13.75 3.08
C LEU A 46 33.97 -13.33 1.59
N PHE A 47 33.36 -14.16 0.76
CA PHE A 47 33.11 -13.88 -0.65
C PHE A 47 31.61 -13.79 -0.93
N SER A 48 31.23 -12.92 -1.87
CA SER A 48 29.89 -12.91 -2.45
C SER A 48 29.67 -14.16 -3.33
N VAL A 49 28.44 -14.35 -3.77
CA VAL A 49 28.04 -15.46 -4.65
C VAL A 49 28.86 -15.52 -5.95
N ASP A 50 29.35 -14.38 -6.44
CA ASP A 50 30.17 -14.29 -7.65
C ASP A 50 31.59 -14.84 -7.48
N ALA A 51 32.23 -15.14 -8.61
CA ALA A 51 33.65 -15.45 -8.62
C ALA A 51 34.46 -14.24 -8.15
N GLY A 52 35.52 -14.49 -7.38
CA GLY A 52 36.33 -13.41 -6.82
C GLY A 52 37.68 -13.89 -6.33
N SER A 53 38.55 -12.94 -6.01
CA SER A 53 39.84 -13.23 -5.37
C SER A 53 40.18 -12.25 -4.26
N ARG A 54 40.99 -12.73 -3.31
CA ARG A 54 41.63 -11.93 -2.25
C ARG A 54 43.13 -12.26 -2.23
N VAL A 55 43.93 -11.26 -1.90
CA VAL A 55 45.38 -11.43 -1.67
C VAL A 55 45.67 -11.15 -0.20
N LEU A 56 46.53 -11.98 0.37
CA LEU A 56 46.91 -11.97 1.78
C LEU A 56 48.44 -12.02 1.88
N THR A 57 48.98 -11.52 2.99
CA THR A 57 50.42 -11.56 3.28
C THR A 57 50.72 -12.63 4.33
N VAL A 58 51.53 -13.61 3.96
CA VAL A 58 52.07 -14.66 4.83
C VAL A 58 53.52 -14.31 5.18
N GLU A 59 53.80 -14.17 6.48
CA GLU A 59 55.15 -13.92 6.99
C GLU A 59 55.76 -15.24 7.48
N SER A 60 56.93 -15.61 6.96
CA SER A 60 57.66 -16.80 7.41
C SER A 60 59.16 -16.67 7.20
N ASN A 61 59.95 -17.30 8.08
CA ASN A 61 61.39 -17.48 7.89
C ASN A 61 61.79 -18.89 7.42
N VAL A 62 60.81 -19.72 7.10
CA VAL A 62 60.97 -21.06 6.52
C VAL A 62 60.11 -21.15 5.25
N ASP A 63 60.42 -22.11 4.38
CA ASP A 63 59.55 -22.32 3.23
C ASP A 63 58.20 -22.89 3.67
N TRP A 64 57.16 -22.52 2.94
CA TRP A 64 55.77 -22.84 3.25
C TRP A 64 54.99 -23.20 1.99
N GLU A 65 54.03 -24.10 2.15
CA GLU A 65 53.10 -24.56 1.12
C GLU A 65 51.67 -24.18 1.50
N VAL A 66 50.80 -24.12 0.49
CA VAL A 66 49.37 -23.87 0.67
C VAL A 66 48.57 -24.91 -0.09
N SER A 67 47.46 -25.33 0.51
CA SER A 67 46.46 -26.20 -0.12
C SER A 67 45.06 -25.73 0.26
N SER A 68 44.08 -26.12 -0.54
CA SER A 68 42.66 -25.88 -0.27
C SER A 68 41.94 -27.21 -0.25
N GLU A 69 41.02 -27.39 0.69
CA GLU A 69 40.25 -28.63 0.79
C GLU A 69 39.17 -28.75 -0.31
N GLN A 70 38.76 -27.62 -0.90
CA GLN A 70 37.70 -27.56 -1.91
C GLN A 70 38.22 -27.13 -3.28
N THR A 71 37.72 -27.75 -4.35
CA THR A 71 38.13 -27.44 -5.73
C THR A 71 37.63 -26.08 -6.24
N TRP A 72 36.54 -25.54 -5.67
CA TRP A 72 36.00 -24.22 -6.03
C TRP A 72 36.75 -23.06 -5.35
N CYS A 73 37.56 -23.34 -4.32
CA CYS A 73 38.40 -22.38 -3.62
C CYS A 73 39.86 -22.71 -3.95
N VAL A 74 40.50 -21.95 -4.83
CA VAL A 74 41.88 -22.18 -5.27
C VAL A 74 42.81 -21.25 -4.51
N SER A 75 43.84 -21.81 -3.88
CA SER A 75 44.92 -21.07 -3.24
C SER A 75 46.21 -21.16 -4.05
N GLU A 76 46.92 -20.04 -4.17
CA GLU A 76 48.15 -19.90 -4.95
C GLU A 76 49.19 -19.08 -4.17
N LYS A 77 50.42 -19.58 -4.09
CA LYS A 77 51.57 -18.83 -3.58
C LYS A 77 52.11 -17.92 -4.68
N LEU A 78 52.08 -16.61 -4.45
CA LEU A 78 52.61 -15.60 -5.34
C LEU A 78 54.07 -15.27 -5.01
N ALA A 79 54.80 -14.71 -5.98
CA ALA A 79 56.16 -14.24 -5.76
C ALA A 79 56.16 -12.88 -5.05
N GLY A 80 56.89 -12.77 -3.95
CA GLY A 80 57.02 -11.53 -3.18
C GLY A 80 57.05 -11.76 -1.67
N GLU A 81 57.45 -10.72 -0.93
CA GLU A 81 57.43 -10.72 0.54
C GLU A 81 56.07 -10.27 1.11
N THR A 82 55.29 -9.52 0.32
CA THR A 82 53.94 -9.04 0.67
C THR A 82 52.94 -9.48 -0.41
N ASP A 83 51.67 -9.64 -0.02
CA ASP A 83 50.57 -10.12 -0.89
C ASP A 83 50.93 -11.42 -1.62
N ASN A 84 51.61 -12.32 -0.90
CA ASN A 84 52.24 -13.53 -1.42
C ASN A 84 51.34 -14.78 -1.37
N LEU A 85 50.08 -14.64 -0.94
CA LEU A 85 49.04 -15.67 -1.01
C LEU A 85 47.80 -15.11 -1.72
N LYS A 86 47.34 -15.79 -2.76
CA LYS A 86 46.07 -15.49 -3.44
C LYS A 86 45.07 -16.61 -3.19
N ILE A 87 43.87 -16.25 -2.75
CA ILE A 87 42.71 -17.14 -2.65
C ILE A 87 41.70 -16.69 -3.70
N SER A 88 41.27 -17.60 -4.56
CA SER A 88 40.29 -17.35 -5.61
C SER A 88 39.13 -18.32 -5.48
N VAL A 89 37.90 -17.83 -5.56
CA VAL A 89 36.69 -18.66 -5.55
C VAL A 89 36.02 -18.60 -6.91
N THR A 90 35.47 -19.74 -7.37
CA THR A 90 34.52 -19.74 -8.48
C THR A 90 33.14 -19.25 -8.01
N GLN A 91 32.25 -18.91 -8.94
CA GLN A 91 30.87 -18.56 -8.59
C GLN A 91 30.22 -19.70 -7.80
N ASN A 92 29.41 -19.36 -6.79
CA ASN A 92 28.58 -20.30 -6.06
C ASN A 92 27.23 -20.47 -6.77
N PRO A 93 26.97 -21.58 -7.48
CA PRO A 93 25.71 -21.78 -8.18
C PRO A 93 24.61 -22.31 -7.26
N THR A 94 24.88 -22.52 -5.97
CA THR A 94 23.92 -23.13 -5.04
C THR A 94 23.11 -22.07 -4.29
N GLY A 95 21.83 -22.35 -4.05
CA GLY A 95 20.98 -21.56 -3.14
C GLY A 95 21.31 -21.74 -1.65
N ALA A 96 22.55 -22.08 -1.33
CA ALA A 96 23.07 -22.27 0.01
C ALA A 96 24.52 -21.77 0.09
N SER A 97 24.92 -21.27 1.25
CA SER A 97 26.30 -20.86 1.52
C SER A 97 27.20 -22.09 1.54
N ARG A 98 28.46 -21.90 1.14
CA ARG A 98 29.47 -22.98 1.15
C ARG A 98 30.76 -22.54 1.80
N GLU A 99 31.47 -23.49 2.38
CA GLU A 99 32.70 -23.26 3.15
C GLU A 99 33.86 -24.11 2.65
N ALA A 100 35.07 -23.55 2.74
CA ALA A 100 36.33 -24.22 2.45
C ALA A 100 37.40 -23.80 3.46
N VAL A 101 38.26 -24.73 3.83
CA VAL A 101 39.48 -24.47 4.60
C VAL A 101 40.70 -24.45 3.67
N VAL A 102 41.44 -23.34 3.71
CA VAL A 102 42.77 -23.20 3.09
C VAL A 102 43.82 -23.40 4.17
N THR A 103 44.72 -24.37 3.98
CA THR A 103 45.73 -24.74 4.97
C THR A 103 47.13 -24.32 4.52
N LEU A 104 47.81 -23.56 5.39
CA LEU A 104 49.22 -23.20 5.25
C LEU A 104 50.08 -24.15 6.10
N THR A 105 51.13 -24.70 5.51
CA THR A 105 52.04 -25.63 6.20
C THR A 105 53.49 -25.21 6.03
N ALA A 106 54.27 -25.24 7.12
CA ALA A 106 55.70 -24.98 7.11
C ALA A 106 56.43 -25.94 8.04
N GLN A 107 57.67 -26.32 7.70
CA GLN A 107 58.42 -27.28 8.49
C GLN A 107 58.76 -26.72 9.89
N GLY A 108 58.39 -27.46 10.94
CA GLY A 108 58.71 -27.09 12.32
C GLY A 108 57.80 -26.03 12.95
N VAL A 109 56.69 -25.69 12.29
CA VAL A 109 55.66 -24.76 12.78
C VAL A 109 54.28 -25.42 12.68
N ALA A 110 53.34 -25.07 13.55
CA ALA A 110 51.95 -25.51 13.41
C ALA A 110 51.32 -24.93 12.14
N SER A 111 50.43 -25.69 11.51
CA SER A 111 49.67 -25.24 10.34
C SER A 111 48.70 -24.12 10.72
N ILE A 112 48.42 -23.22 9.77
CA ILE A 112 47.41 -22.17 9.88
C ILE A 112 46.24 -22.54 8.96
N GLU A 113 45.03 -22.43 9.47
CA GLU A 113 43.79 -22.62 8.71
C GLU A 113 43.15 -21.26 8.43
N ILE A 114 42.75 -21.05 7.18
CA ILE A 114 41.98 -19.90 6.72
C ILE A 114 40.62 -20.42 6.28
N HIS A 115 39.57 -20.01 6.99
CA HIS A 115 38.19 -20.37 6.72
C HIS A 115 37.61 -19.42 5.65
N VAL A 116 37.15 -19.99 4.55
CA VAL A 116 36.56 -19.25 3.43
C VAL A 116 35.07 -19.56 3.39
N THR A 117 34.23 -18.54 3.55
CA THR A 117 32.77 -18.63 3.41
C THR A 117 32.35 -17.90 2.14
N GLN A 118 31.53 -18.53 1.32
CA GLN A 118 30.90 -17.91 0.15
C GLN A 118 29.39 -17.90 0.31
N THR A 119 28.77 -16.72 0.12
CA THR A 119 27.33 -16.53 0.33
C THR A 119 26.49 -17.37 -0.64
N ASP A 120 25.23 -17.59 -0.28
CA ASP A 120 24.20 -18.22 -1.10
C ASP A 120 23.73 -17.34 -2.27
N MET A 121 23.11 -17.98 -3.25
CA MET A 121 22.36 -17.31 -4.30
C MET A 121 20.93 -17.04 -3.81
N VAL A 122 20.57 -15.76 -3.61
CA VAL A 122 19.18 -15.36 -3.36
C VAL A 122 18.39 -15.52 -4.66
N VAL A 123 17.35 -16.34 -4.66
CA VAL A 123 16.50 -16.57 -5.83
C VAL A 123 15.49 -15.42 -5.95
N GLU A 124 15.39 -14.82 -7.12
CA GLU A 124 14.46 -13.73 -7.41
C GLU A 124 13.64 -14.04 -8.68
N ILE A 125 12.33 -13.85 -8.58
CA ILE A 125 11.37 -13.96 -9.68
C ILE A 125 10.43 -12.76 -9.59
N ASN A 126 10.49 -11.88 -10.58
CA ASN A 126 9.60 -10.72 -10.70
C ASN A 126 8.78 -10.87 -11.98
N VAL A 127 7.47 -10.71 -11.89
CA VAL A 127 6.57 -10.68 -13.04
C VAL A 127 5.99 -9.28 -13.13
N THR A 128 6.05 -8.67 -14.31
CA THR A 128 5.62 -7.28 -14.50
C THR A 128 4.10 -7.14 -14.36
N GLU A 129 3.34 -8.10 -14.88
CA GLU A 129 1.88 -8.11 -14.82
C GLU A 129 1.38 -8.54 -13.44
N THR A 130 0.51 -7.72 -12.83
CA THR A 130 -0.18 -8.06 -11.58
C THR A 130 -1.44 -8.90 -11.81
N ALA A 131 -1.98 -8.91 -13.03
CA ALA A 131 -3.08 -9.75 -13.49
C ALA A 131 -3.07 -9.88 -15.02
N VAL A 132 -3.70 -10.92 -15.55
CA VAL A 132 -3.93 -11.12 -16.98
C VAL A 132 -5.44 -11.07 -17.27
N LEU A 133 -5.84 -10.23 -18.22
CA LEU A 133 -7.16 -10.26 -18.81
C LEU A 133 -7.09 -10.86 -20.20
N VAL A 134 -7.86 -11.92 -20.45
CA VAL A 134 -7.96 -12.58 -21.75
C VAL A 134 -9.36 -12.39 -22.28
N GLU A 135 -9.49 -11.97 -23.53
CA GLU A 135 -10.79 -11.78 -24.15
C GLU A 135 -11.12 -13.01 -25.00
N ASN A 136 -12.39 -13.42 -25.03
CA ASN A 136 -12.76 -14.56 -25.87
C ASN A 136 -12.59 -14.27 -27.38
N GLY A 137 -12.45 -13.00 -27.76
CA GLY A 137 -12.06 -12.56 -29.10
C GLY A 137 -10.55 -12.39 -29.32
N ASP A 138 -9.75 -12.33 -28.26
CA ASP A 138 -8.29 -12.19 -28.28
C ASP A 138 -7.66 -13.09 -27.21
N LEU A 139 -7.33 -14.31 -27.62
CA LEU A 139 -6.96 -15.41 -26.74
C LEU A 139 -5.48 -15.46 -26.42
N GLU A 140 -4.66 -14.64 -27.08
CA GLU A 140 -3.20 -14.64 -26.92
C GLU A 140 -2.78 -13.54 -25.95
N PHE A 141 -1.81 -13.81 -25.09
CA PHE A 141 -1.24 -12.82 -24.18
C PHE A 141 0.21 -13.15 -23.84
N THR A 142 0.89 -12.21 -23.19
CA THR A 142 2.28 -12.37 -22.75
C THR A 142 2.45 -12.02 -21.28
N LEU A 143 3.47 -12.62 -20.65
CA LEU A 143 3.99 -12.20 -19.35
C LEU A 143 5.45 -11.78 -19.49
N GLU A 144 5.83 -10.67 -18.89
CA GLU A 144 7.22 -10.26 -18.77
C GLU A 144 7.77 -10.72 -17.41
N VAL A 145 8.76 -11.60 -17.43
CA VAL A 145 9.34 -12.21 -16.23
C VAL A 145 10.84 -11.93 -16.17
N ASN A 146 11.29 -11.32 -15.07
CA ASN A 146 12.69 -11.15 -14.74
C ASN A 146 13.10 -12.12 -13.64
N SER A 147 13.98 -13.07 -13.93
CA SER A 147 14.46 -14.04 -12.93
C SER A 147 15.93 -14.38 -13.05
N ASN A 148 16.59 -14.63 -11.93
CA ASN A 148 17.96 -15.15 -11.90
C ASN A 148 18.04 -16.69 -11.92
N VAL A 149 16.89 -17.37 -12.03
CA VAL A 149 16.79 -18.83 -12.21
C VAL A 149 15.86 -19.16 -13.38
N PRO A 150 16.03 -20.29 -14.06
CA PRO A 150 15.05 -20.76 -15.03
C PRO A 150 13.68 -20.96 -14.35
N VAL A 151 12.62 -20.48 -14.99
CA VAL A 151 11.25 -20.54 -14.46
C VAL A 151 10.44 -21.67 -15.10
N THR A 152 9.41 -22.09 -14.38
CA THR A 152 8.39 -23.04 -14.84
C THR A 152 7.01 -22.47 -14.56
N PHE A 153 6.04 -22.80 -15.41
CA PHE A 153 4.67 -22.31 -15.30
C PHE A 153 3.73 -23.44 -14.86
N GLN A 154 2.94 -23.19 -13.84
CA GLN A 154 1.75 -23.96 -13.54
C GLN A 154 0.53 -23.15 -13.97
N LEU A 155 -0.20 -23.67 -14.95
CA LEU A 155 -1.29 -22.95 -15.61
C LEU A 155 -2.67 -23.54 -15.23
N PRO A 156 -3.73 -22.72 -15.25
CA PRO A 156 -5.09 -23.23 -15.31
C PRO A 156 -5.26 -24.12 -16.53
N THR A 157 -6.13 -25.13 -16.48
CA THR A 157 -6.33 -26.10 -17.58
C THR A 157 -6.79 -25.49 -18.90
N TRP A 158 -7.18 -24.21 -18.88
CA TRP A 158 -7.68 -23.47 -20.02
C TRP A 158 -6.66 -22.47 -20.59
N ILE A 159 -5.45 -22.40 -20.02
CA ILE A 159 -4.33 -21.59 -20.51
C ILE A 159 -3.20 -22.53 -20.89
N HIS A 160 -2.55 -22.25 -22.00
CA HIS A 160 -1.47 -23.05 -22.55
C HIS A 160 -0.28 -22.17 -22.89
N GLU A 161 0.92 -22.70 -22.74
CA GLU A 161 2.14 -22.07 -23.24
C GLU A 161 2.14 -22.07 -24.78
N ALA A 162 2.59 -20.98 -25.38
CA ALA A 162 2.91 -20.97 -26.81
C ALA A 162 4.15 -21.84 -27.10
N GLU A 163 4.34 -22.29 -28.34
CA GLU A 163 5.38 -23.27 -28.73
C GLU A 163 6.85 -22.83 -28.49
N ASN A 164 7.10 -21.63 -27.96
CA ASN A 164 8.43 -21.01 -27.88
C ASN A 164 8.85 -20.54 -26.48
N ASN A 165 8.14 -20.90 -25.41
CA ASN A 165 8.59 -20.57 -24.06
C ASN A 165 9.82 -21.42 -23.71
N VAL A 166 11.00 -20.82 -23.76
CA VAL A 166 12.26 -21.43 -23.31
C VAL A 166 12.57 -20.85 -21.93
N PRO A 167 12.71 -21.68 -20.88
CA PRO A 167 13.12 -21.20 -19.57
C PRO A 167 14.53 -20.59 -19.61
N GLU A 168 14.60 -19.27 -19.51
CA GLU A 168 15.85 -18.49 -19.54
C GLU A 168 15.94 -17.57 -18.31
N THR A 169 17.17 -17.21 -17.94
CA THR A 169 17.46 -16.25 -16.86
C THR A 169 17.63 -14.85 -17.42
N GLY A 170 17.14 -13.85 -16.70
CA GLY A 170 17.09 -12.45 -17.11
C GLY A 170 15.64 -12.02 -17.34
N LEU A 171 15.47 -10.89 -18.02
CA LEU A 171 14.17 -10.38 -18.44
C LEU A 171 13.75 -11.06 -19.75
N HIS A 172 12.64 -11.80 -19.71
CA HIS A 172 12.10 -12.50 -20.88
C HIS A 172 10.59 -12.32 -20.98
N THR A 173 10.10 -12.27 -22.22
CA THR A 173 8.67 -12.27 -22.53
C THR A 173 8.24 -13.69 -22.86
N TYR A 174 7.30 -14.22 -22.09
CA TYR A 174 6.70 -15.54 -22.26
C TYR A 174 5.32 -15.39 -22.88
N ALA A 175 5.00 -16.20 -23.88
CA ALA A 175 3.73 -16.12 -24.61
C ALA A 175 2.80 -17.28 -24.24
N PHE A 176 1.51 -16.98 -24.18
CA PHE A 176 0.46 -17.90 -23.78
C PHE A 176 -0.77 -17.72 -24.66
N TYR A 177 -1.63 -18.73 -24.68
CA TYR A 177 -2.96 -18.63 -25.25
C TYR A 177 -4.00 -19.32 -24.37
N ALA A 178 -5.21 -18.80 -24.36
CA ALA A 178 -6.35 -19.41 -23.69
C ALA A 178 -7.21 -20.22 -24.66
N ASP A 179 -7.90 -21.24 -24.15
CA ASP A 179 -9.05 -21.81 -24.85
C ASP A 179 -10.17 -20.76 -24.96
N GLY A 180 -11.11 -20.94 -25.89
CA GLY A 180 -12.33 -20.15 -25.88
C GLY A 180 -13.19 -20.44 -24.64
N LEU A 181 -14.01 -19.47 -24.22
CA LEU A 181 -15.00 -19.65 -23.17
C LEU A 181 -15.99 -20.77 -23.56
N PRO A 182 -16.17 -21.80 -22.72
CA PRO A 182 -17.14 -22.87 -22.99
C PRO A 182 -18.57 -22.31 -23.04
N ALA A 183 -19.42 -22.85 -23.92
CA ALA A 183 -20.80 -22.38 -24.09
C ALA A 183 -21.67 -22.46 -22.81
N ASN A 184 -21.27 -23.25 -21.81
CA ASN A 184 -21.93 -23.35 -20.50
C ASN A 184 -21.40 -22.35 -19.45
N ILE A 185 -20.34 -21.61 -19.77
CA ILE A 185 -19.80 -20.51 -18.97
C ILE A 185 -20.24 -19.23 -19.68
N ALA A 186 -21.38 -18.69 -19.24
CA ALA A 186 -22.02 -17.58 -19.93
C ALA A 186 -21.26 -16.26 -19.80
N ASP A 187 -20.48 -16.10 -18.72
CA ASP A 187 -19.98 -14.78 -18.35
C ASP A 187 -18.44 -14.65 -18.35
N GLN A 188 -17.76 -15.40 -17.49
CA GLN A 188 -16.30 -15.37 -17.35
C GLN A 188 -15.78 -16.63 -16.67
N ARG A 189 -14.48 -16.87 -16.75
CA ARG A 189 -13.76 -17.82 -15.89
C ARG A 189 -12.47 -17.21 -15.38
N SER A 190 -12.01 -17.64 -14.22
CA SER A 190 -10.72 -17.24 -13.66
C SER A 190 -9.85 -18.45 -13.33
N GLY A 191 -8.55 -18.19 -13.13
CA GLY A 191 -7.55 -19.16 -12.72
C GLY A 191 -6.26 -18.43 -12.37
N ASN A 192 -5.29 -19.15 -11.81
CA ASN A 192 -4.01 -18.59 -11.40
C ASN A 192 -2.89 -19.16 -12.28
N ILE A 193 -2.03 -18.29 -12.79
CA ILE A 193 -0.75 -18.62 -13.41
C ILE A 193 0.31 -18.54 -12.33
N THR A 194 0.93 -19.67 -11.97
CA THR A 194 2.01 -19.70 -10.98
C THR A 194 3.36 -19.86 -11.66
N VAL A 195 4.24 -18.89 -11.48
CA VAL A 195 5.63 -18.88 -11.96
C VAL A 195 6.52 -19.38 -10.84
N SER A 196 7.27 -20.46 -11.06
CA SER A 196 8.11 -21.11 -10.05
C SER A 196 9.54 -21.32 -10.52
N GLY A 197 10.51 -21.11 -9.63
CA GLY A 197 11.93 -21.33 -9.91
C GLY A 197 12.75 -21.28 -8.62
N GLY A 198 13.74 -22.16 -8.48
CA GLY A 198 14.65 -22.15 -7.33
C GLY A 198 13.99 -22.27 -5.95
N GLY A 199 12.75 -22.79 -5.87
CA GLY A 199 11.98 -22.90 -4.63
C GLY A 199 11.13 -21.67 -4.29
N VAL A 200 11.19 -20.61 -5.09
CA VAL A 200 10.34 -19.40 -4.98
C VAL A 200 9.20 -19.50 -5.98
N THR A 201 8.03 -18.95 -5.62
CA THR A 201 6.84 -18.94 -6.46
C THR A 201 6.16 -17.56 -6.44
N THR A 202 5.73 -17.09 -7.61
CA THR A 202 4.91 -15.88 -7.79
C THR A 202 3.62 -16.28 -8.51
N THR A 203 2.46 -15.72 -8.11
CA THR A 203 1.16 -16.10 -8.69
C THR A 203 0.43 -14.90 -9.28
N ILE A 204 0.01 -15.03 -10.54
CA ILE A 204 -0.69 -14.00 -11.30
C ILE A 204 -2.12 -14.48 -11.59
N PRO A 205 -3.17 -13.76 -11.13
CA PRO A 205 -4.54 -14.07 -11.49
C PRO A 205 -4.77 -13.83 -12.98
N ALA A 206 -5.45 -14.77 -13.63
CA ALA A 206 -5.86 -14.70 -15.02
C ALA A 206 -7.40 -14.80 -15.09
N ILE A 207 -8.03 -13.86 -15.79
CA ILE A 207 -9.47 -13.81 -15.99
C ILE A 207 -9.73 -13.82 -17.49
N GLN A 208 -10.64 -14.69 -17.94
CA GLN A 208 -11.15 -14.67 -19.30
C GLN A 208 -12.61 -14.21 -19.35
N ILE A 209 -12.89 -13.21 -20.18
CA ILE A 209 -14.22 -12.61 -20.38
C ILE A 209 -14.71 -12.78 -21.83
N GLN A 210 -16.02 -12.66 -22.07
CA GLN A 210 -16.63 -12.93 -23.39
C GLN A 210 -16.30 -11.88 -24.46
N GLU A 211 -16.09 -10.62 -24.08
CA GLU A 211 -15.73 -9.51 -24.98
C GLU A 211 -15.00 -8.44 -24.15
N ALA A 212 -14.04 -7.71 -24.74
CA ALA A 212 -13.49 -6.49 -24.16
C ALA A 212 -14.64 -5.61 -23.70
N VAL A 213 -14.86 -5.54 -22.40
CA VAL A 213 -15.71 -4.50 -21.88
C VAL A 213 -14.80 -3.29 -21.83
N GLU A 214 -14.81 -2.41 -22.85
CA GLU A 214 -14.26 -1.07 -22.66
C GLU A 214 -14.79 -0.61 -21.30
N PRO A 215 -13.93 -0.23 -20.34
CA PRO A 215 -14.34 0.01 -18.96
C PRO A 215 -15.57 0.93 -18.90
N GLY A 216 -15.75 1.75 -19.94
CA GLY A 216 -16.74 2.79 -19.99
C GLY A 216 -16.18 3.98 -19.24
N ASN A 217 -17.06 4.87 -18.83
CA ASN A 217 -16.62 6.01 -18.03
C ASN A 217 -16.49 5.58 -16.57
N VAL A 218 -15.55 6.16 -15.85
CA VAL A 218 -15.57 6.17 -14.38
C VAL A 218 -16.92 6.74 -13.96
N LEU A 219 -17.65 5.96 -13.17
CA LEU A 219 -18.97 6.35 -12.70
C LEU A 219 -18.79 7.38 -11.58
N ALA A 220 -19.43 8.54 -11.74
CA ALA A 220 -19.38 9.59 -10.73
C ALA A 220 -20.06 9.11 -9.43
N LYS A 221 -19.37 9.29 -8.30
CA LYS A 221 -19.84 8.86 -6.96
C LYS A 221 -20.86 9.82 -6.33
N THR A 222 -21.35 10.80 -7.08
CA THR A 222 -22.22 11.90 -6.59
C THR A 222 -23.53 11.44 -5.95
N ALA A 223 -23.98 10.22 -6.29
CA ALA A 223 -25.22 9.62 -5.81
C ALA A 223 -25.00 8.44 -4.86
N TRP A 224 -23.74 8.04 -4.65
CA TRP A 224 -23.42 6.80 -3.98
C TRP A 224 -23.52 6.97 -2.47
N ILE A 225 -23.95 5.91 -1.78
CA ILE A 225 -23.90 5.82 -0.33
C ILE A 225 -23.26 4.51 0.04
N ALA A 226 -22.12 4.58 0.71
CA ALA A 226 -21.51 3.43 1.34
C ALA A 226 -22.02 3.32 2.79
N THR A 227 -22.40 2.11 3.18
CA THR A 227 -22.82 1.78 4.55
C THR A 227 -22.13 0.49 4.98
N SER A 228 -21.78 0.42 6.26
CA SER A 228 -21.29 -0.80 6.87
C SER A 228 -22.07 -1.09 8.16
N VAL A 229 -22.23 -2.37 8.47
CA VAL A 229 -22.78 -2.83 9.77
C VAL A 229 -22.02 -2.29 10.98
N ASN A 230 -20.82 -1.77 10.76
CA ASN A 230 -19.92 -1.30 11.80
C ASN A 230 -19.72 0.22 11.85
N ASP A 231 -20.43 1.01 11.04
CA ASP A 231 -20.27 2.47 11.03
C ASP A 231 -20.51 3.12 12.41
N VAL A 232 -21.25 2.45 13.29
CA VAL A 232 -21.54 2.91 14.66
C VAL A 232 -20.32 2.84 15.61
N TYR A 233 -19.28 2.09 15.25
CA TYR A 233 -18.14 1.78 16.14
C TYR A 233 -16.81 2.44 15.75
N GLN A 234 -16.79 3.31 14.73
CA GLN A 234 -15.55 3.80 14.13
C GLN A 234 -15.26 5.25 14.48
N ASP A 235 -14.57 5.44 15.61
CA ASP A 235 -14.33 6.76 16.19
C ASP A 235 -13.04 7.47 15.67
N TYR A 236 -12.13 6.79 14.96
CA TYR A 236 -10.80 7.36 14.64
C TYR A 236 -10.31 7.22 13.18
N TRP A 237 -10.94 6.34 12.40
CA TRP A 237 -10.24 5.70 11.29
C TRP A 237 -10.98 5.78 9.94
N GLY A 238 -12.31 6.00 9.93
CA GLY A 238 -13.11 6.29 8.72
C GLY A 238 -14.44 5.52 8.71
N THR A 239 -15.52 6.11 8.19
CA THR A 239 -16.80 5.41 8.01
C THR A 239 -16.86 4.79 6.61
N ALA A 240 -17.86 3.96 6.29
CA ALA A 240 -17.95 3.38 4.94
C ALA A 240 -17.90 4.44 3.80
N GLY A 241 -18.40 5.65 4.06
CA GLY A 241 -18.36 6.77 3.12
C GLY A 241 -16.95 7.22 2.69
N THR A 242 -15.92 6.97 3.50
CA THR A 242 -14.53 7.34 3.13
C THR A 242 -13.93 6.43 2.06
N ALA A 243 -14.61 5.33 1.69
CA ALA A 243 -14.17 4.45 0.61
C ALA A 243 -14.73 4.87 -0.77
N ILE A 244 -15.48 5.97 -0.83
CA ILE A 244 -16.14 6.47 -2.05
C ILE A 244 -16.05 8.01 -2.17
N ASP A 245 -15.06 8.62 -1.53
CA ASP A 245 -14.90 10.08 -1.45
C ASP A 245 -13.81 10.66 -2.37
N ASP A 246 -13.20 9.80 -3.20
CA ASP A 246 -12.09 10.15 -4.10
C ASP A 246 -10.82 10.59 -3.34
N ASP A 247 -10.67 10.24 -2.04
CA ASP A 247 -9.49 10.49 -1.21
C ASP A 247 -8.80 9.19 -0.77
N HIS A 248 -7.77 8.80 -1.55
CA HIS A 248 -6.91 7.64 -1.30
C HIS A 248 -6.07 7.71 -0.01
N THR A 249 -6.19 8.76 0.80
CA THR A 249 -5.50 8.87 2.09
C THR A 249 -6.38 8.48 3.28
N SER A 250 -7.69 8.33 3.05
CA SER A 250 -8.68 7.99 4.06
C SER A 250 -9.30 6.63 3.75
N ALA A 251 -9.58 5.82 4.77
CA ALA A 251 -10.03 4.44 4.56
C ALA A 251 -11.23 4.08 5.42
N TRP A 252 -12.17 3.32 4.87
CA TRP A 252 -13.09 2.55 5.69
C TRP A 252 -12.33 1.40 6.32
N LEU A 253 -12.51 1.17 7.62
CA LEU A 253 -11.75 0.17 8.36
C LEU A 253 -12.71 -0.77 9.11
N THR A 254 -12.28 -1.97 9.48
CA THR A 254 -13.08 -2.82 10.37
C THR A 254 -12.82 -2.45 11.84
N PRO A 255 -13.79 -2.62 12.77
CA PRO A 255 -13.58 -2.32 14.19
C PRO A 255 -12.38 -3.04 14.80
N GLU A 256 -11.73 -2.39 15.77
CA GLU A 256 -10.69 -3.02 16.57
C GLU A 256 -11.28 -3.94 17.65
N GLY A 257 -10.72 -5.15 17.81
CA GLY A 257 -10.95 -6.04 18.97
C GLY A 257 -12.07 -7.07 18.83
N GLU A 258 -12.62 -7.28 17.63
CA GLU A 258 -13.66 -8.27 17.36
C GLU A 258 -13.21 -9.22 16.23
N PRO A 259 -13.08 -10.54 16.46
CA PRO A 259 -12.58 -11.48 15.45
C PRO A 259 -13.59 -11.75 14.32
N ILE A 260 -13.09 -11.88 13.07
CA ILE A 260 -13.82 -12.30 11.85
C ILE A 260 -14.61 -13.60 12.06
N GLU A 261 -14.13 -14.51 12.91
CA GLU A 261 -14.65 -15.87 13.04
C GLU A 261 -15.97 -15.99 13.79
N SER A 262 -16.69 -14.89 14.06
CA SER A 262 -18.11 -15.03 14.43
C SER A 262 -18.92 -15.25 13.16
N PRO A 263 -19.44 -16.47 12.87
CA PRO A 263 -20.29 -16.75 11.71
C PRO A 263 -21.59 -15.90 11.66
N ASN A 264 -21.81 -15.07 12.68
CA ASN A 264 -22.95 -14.18 12.81
C ASN A 264 -22.65 -12.70 12.48
N ARG A 265 -21.41 -12.29 12.18
CA ARG A 265 -21.05 -10.87 11.89
C ARG A 265 -19.94 -10.72 10.84
N PRO A 266 -20.18 -11.05 9.55
CA PRO A 266 -19.20 -10.78 8.49
C PRO A 266 -18.93 -9.28 8.33
N PHE A 267 -17.67 -8.92 8.07
CA PHE A 267 -17.29 -7.54 7.74
C PHE A 267 -17.55 -7.26 6.26
N TYR A 268 -18.56 -6.43 6.02
CA TYR A 268 -18.88 -5.97 4.67
C TYR A 268 -19.22 -4.50 4.64
N MET A 269 -19.08 -3.94 3.44
CA MET A 269 -19.54 -2.62 3.03
C MET A 269 -20.50 -2.77 1.86
N ASP A 270 -21.64 -2.11 1.96
CA ASP A 270 -22.64 -2.02 0.89
C ASP A 270 -22.63 -0.60 0.31
N ILE A 271 -22.45 -0.50 -1.00
CA ILE A 271 -22.57 0.72 -1.79
C ILE A 271 -23.93 0.68 -2.48
N ASP A 272 -24.81 1.65 -2.17
CA ASP A 272 -26.01 1.97 -2.94
C ASP A 272 -25.66 3.04 -3.96
N PHE A 273 -25.81 2.74 -5.25
CA PHE A 273 -25.49 3.69 -6.32
C PHE A 273 -26.54 4.80 -6.49
N GLY A 274 -27.65 4.77 -5.74
CA GLY A 274 -28.75 5.73 -5.86
C GLY A 274 -29.66 5.47 -7.09
N GLY A 275 -29.27 4.55 -7.96
CA GLY A 275 -29.99 4.17 -9.17
C GLY A 275 -29.42 2.89 -9.80
N ASN A 276 -30.03 2.43 -10.89
CA ASN A 276 -29.46 1.31 -11.64
C ASN A 276 -28.23 1.78 -12.40
N MET A 277 -27.13 1.06 -12.22
CA MET A 277 -25.88 1.22 -12.95
C MET A 277 -25.63 -0.05 -13.77
N GLU A 278 -25.02 0.08 -14.93
CA GLU A 278 -24.31 -1.02 -15.58
C GLU A 278 -22.85 -0.96 -15.12
N LEU A 279 -22.40 -1.99 -14.39
CA LEU A 279 -21.04 -2.11 -13.88
C LEU A 279 -20.18 -2.92 -14.86
N ARG A 280 -18.91 -2.53 -15.02
CA ARG A 280 -17.96 -3.13 -15.96
C ARG A 280 -16.64 -3.51 -15.31
N THR A 281 -16.04 -2.59 -14.57
CA THR A 281 -14.91 -2.90 -13.67
C THR A 281 -15.20 -2.39 -12.28
N ILE A 282 -14.62 -3.06 -11.29
CA ILE A 282 -14.62 -2.62 -9.89
C ILE A 282 -13.18 -2.67 -9.41
N THR A 283 -12.59 -1.50 -9.18
CA THR A 283 -11.24 -1.35 -8.66
C THR A 283 -11.33 -1.01 -7.18
N VAL A 284 -10.57 -1.71 -6.35
CA VAL A 284 -10.56 -1.52 -4.91
C VAL A 284 -9.12 -1.37 -4.44
N ASP A 285 -8.84 -0.22 -3.83
CA ASP A 285 -7.61 0.08 -3.11
C ASP A 285 -7.79 -0.41 -1.66
N ALA A 286 -7.18 -1.55 -1.35
CA ALA A 286 -7.28 -2.19 -0.04
C ALA A 286 -6.07 -1.87 0.84
N ARG A 287 -6.26 -2.01 2.15
CA ARG A 287 -5.23 -1.86 3.17
C ARG A 287 -5.45 -2.83 4.32
N TRP A 288 -4.44 -2.98 5.17
CA TRP A 288 -4.53 -3.58 6.50
C TRP A 288 -5.03 -5.01 6.47
N ASP A 289 -4.20 -5.86 5.89
CA ASP A 289 -4.27 -7.30 6.01
C ASP A 289 -5.41 -7.96 5.26
N ILE A 290 -6.19 -7.23 4.44
CA ILE A 290 -7.13 -7.88 3.51
C ILE A 290 -6.35 -8.82 2.60
N LYS A 291 -6.81 -10.07 2.53
CA LYS A 291 -6.29 -11.10 1.63
C LYS A 291 -7.30 -11.50 0.57
N GLU A 292 -8.59 -11.48 0.89
CA GLU A 292 -9.66 -11.76 -0.06
C GLU A 292 -10.88 -10.86 0.18
N LEU A 293 -11.36 -10.21 -0.88
CA LEU A 293 -12.69 -9.60 -0.96
C LEU A 293 -13.59 -10.41 -1.87
N LYS A 294 -14.79 -10.77 -1.42
CA LYS A 294 -15.87 -11.28 -2.27
C LYS A 294 -16.84 -10.16 -2.63
N LEU A 295 -17.14 -10.04 -3.92
CA LEU A 295 -17.99 -8.99 -4.45
C LEU A 295 -19.35 -9.56 -4.86
N TYR A 296 -20.41 -8.85 -4.49
CA TYR A 296 -21.79 -9.20 -4.82
C TYR A 296 -22.55 -8.00 -5.35
N THR A 297 -23.49 -8.22 -6.25
CA THR A 297 -24.43 -7.19 -6.72
C THR A 297 -25.86 -7.50 -6.30
N SER A 298 -26.67 -6.47 -6.19
CA SER A 298 -28.11 -6.61 -5.94
C SER A 298 -28.91 -5.50 -6.63
N SER A 299 -30.17 -5.78 -6.96
CA SER A 299 -31.15 -4.78 -7.40
C SER A 299 -32.02 -4.25 -6.26
N ASP A 300 -32.08 -4.95 -5.12
CA ASP A 300 -33.04 -4.70 -4.04
C ASP A 300 -32.42 -4.69 -2.62
N ALA A 301 -31.10 -4.88 -2.52
CA ALA A 301 -30.32 -5.01 -1.28
C ALA A 301 -30.70 -6.22 -0.40
N GLN A 302 -31.54 -7.13 -0.90
CA GLN A 302 -31.96 -8.35 -0.19
C GLN A 302 -31.39 -9.60 -0.88
N ASN A 303 -31.44 -9.64 -2.20
CA ASN A 303 -30.98 -10.74 -3.02
C ASN A 303 -29.63 -10.40 -3.64
N TRP A 304 -28.57 -11.01 -3.14
CA TRP A 304 -27.18 -10.74 -3.53
C TRP A 304 -26.65 -11.84 -4.46
N LYS A 305 -26.18 -11.45 -5.65
CA LYS A 305 -25.53 -12.33 -6.63
C LYS A 305 -24.02 -12.14 -6.55
N TYR A 306 -23.28 -13.22 -6.31
CA TYR A 306 -21.83 -13.23 -6.37
C TYR A 306 -21.35 -12.90 -7.80
N ILE A 307 -20.41 -11.97 -7.92
CA ILE A 307 -19.87 -11.52 -9.21
C ILE A 307 -18.37 -11.75 -9.38
N GLY A 308 -17.65 -12.00 -8.29
CA GLY A 308 -16.22 -12.27 -8.35
C GLY A 308 -15.54 -12.00 -7.02
N LYS A 309 -14.21 -12.11 -7.01
CA LYS A 309 -13.38 -11.81 -5.86
C LYS A 309 -12.14 -11.03 -6.27
N LEU A 310 -11.57 -10.32 -5.31
CA LEU A 310 -10.26 -9.68 -5.40
C LEU A 310 -9.35 -10.35 -4.38
N ASP A 311 -8.19 -10.79 -4.85
CA ASP A 311 -7.14 -11.38 -4.02
C ASP A 311 -6.05 -10.34 -3.79
N TYR A 312 -5.46 -10.39 -2.60
CA TYR A 312 -4.43 -9.46 -2.11
C TYR A 312 -3.33 -10.26 -1.38
N GLN A 313 -2.14 -9.69 -1.27
CA GLN A 313 -1.03 -10.32 -0.53
C GLN A 313 -1.27 -10.30 0.99
N GLY A 314 -2.07 -9.35 1.48
CA GLY A 314 -2.14 -9.01 2.90
C GLY A 314 -1.00 -8.10 3.36
N GLY A 315 -1.10 -7.54 4.56
CA GLY A 315 -0.17 -6.53 5.09
C GLY A 315 -0.76 -5.11 5.20
N VAL A 316 0.04 -4.19 5.74
CA VAL A 316 -0.42 -2.86 6.16
C VAL A 316 -0.37 -1.77 5.08
N GLU A 317 0.27 -2.07 3.94
CA GLU A 317 0.42 -1.17 2.80
C GLU A 317 -0.82 -1.17 1.90
N SER A 318 -0.93 -0.17 1.04
CA SER A 318 -1.99 -0.10 0.01
C SER A 318 -1.70 -1.11 -1.10
N GLU A 319 -2.73 -1.83 -1.51
CA GLU A 319 -2.71 -2.74 -2.66
C GLU A 319 -3.99 -2.53 -3.49
N VAL A 320 -3.83 -2.27 -4.78
CA VAL A 320 -4.94 -2.03 -5.70
C VAL A 320 -5.20 -3.28 -6.52
N SER A 321 -6.45 -3.73 -6.51
CA SER A 321 -6.89 -4.87 -7.30
C SER A 321 -8.15 -4.52 -8.09
N THR A 322 -8.25 -5.00 -9.33
CA THR A 322 -9.38 -4.69 -10.24
C THR A 322 -10.09 -5.95 -10.66
N LEU A 323 -11.39 -5.98 -10.44
CA LEU A 323 -12.28 -7.02 -10.90
C LEU A 323 -12.90 -6.57 -12.22
N PHE A 324 -12.64 -7.33 -13.27
CA PHE A 324 -13.35 -7.21 -14.54
C PHE A 324 -14.60 -8.08 -14.49
N ILE A 325 -15.74 -7.51 -14.90
CA ILE A 325 -17.01 -8.23 -14.96
C ILE A 325 -17.69 -7.96 -16.30
N ASN A 326 -18.50 -8.91 -16.75
CA ASN A 326 -19.46 -8.61 -17.81
C ASN A 326 -20.39 -7.47 -17.39
N PRO A 327 -20.90 -6.68 -18.36
CA PRO A 327 -21.83 -5.59 -18.09
C PRO A 327 -22.98 -6.07 -17.20
N THR A 328 -22.94 -5.67 -15.94
CA THR A 328 -23.87 -6.16 -14.91
C THR A 328 -24.71 -5.01 -14.44
N GLN A 329 -26.03 -5.09 -14.67
CA GLN A 329 -26.94 -4.09 -14.13
C GLN A 329 -27.19 -4.35 -12.65
N ALA A 330 -26.88 -3.37 -11.81
CA ALA A 330 -27.04 -3.44 -10.37
C ALA A 330 -27.41 -2.08 -9.78
N LYS A 331 -28.05 -2.09 -8.61
CA LYS A 331 -28.27 -0.89 -7.81
C LYS A 331 -27.35 -0.85 -6.57
N TYR A 332 -26.91 -2.03 -6.13
CA TYR A 332 -26.08 -2.20 -4.97
C TYR A 332 -24.86 -3.05 -5.29
N LEU A 333 -23.74 -2.71 -4.68
CA LEU A 333 -22.50 -3.49 -4.66
C LEU A 333 -22.14 -3.79 -3.19
N ARG A 334 -21.76 -5.03 -2.89
CA ARG A 334 -21.25 -5.45 -1.58
C ARG A 334 -19.83 -5.90 -1.73
N LEU A 335 -18.96 -5.38 -0.86
CA LEU A 335 -17.59 -5.80 -0.66
C LEU A 335 -17.53 -6.54 0.67
N LEU A 336 -17.34 -7.85 0.63
CA LEU A 336 -17.24 -8.71 1.81
C LEU A 336 -15.77 -9.08 2.03
N ILE A 337 -15.20 -8.73 3.18
CA ILE A 337 -13.89 -9.25 3.60
C ILE A 337 -14.09 -10.72 3.98
N SER A 338 -13.55 -11.61 3.17
CA SER A 338 -13.67 -13.06 3.36
C SER A 338 -12.41 -13.72 3.87
N GLU A 339 -11.25 -13.09 3.70
CA GLU A 339 -9.98 -13.54 4.28
C GLU A 339 -9.09 -12.34 4.63
N SER A 340 -8.37 -12.42 5.75
CA SER A 340 -7.38 -11.43 6.17
C SER A 340 -6.19 -12.11 6.85
N THR A 341 -5.00 -11.52 6.71
CA THR A 341 -3.76 -11.95 7.38
C THR A 341 -3.69 -11.51 8.84
N ASN A 342 -4.61 -10.65 9.28
CA ASN A 342 -4.73 -10.25 10.67
C ASN A 342 -5.46 -11.35 11.46
N GLU A 343 -4.99 -11.67 12.67
CA GLU A 343 -5.61 -12.73 13.50
C GLU A 343 -7.06 -12.41 13.89
N ASP A 344 -7.42 -11.12 13.98
CA ASP A 344 -8.80 -10.67 14.21
C ASP A 344 -9.60 -10.55 12.90
N GLY A 345 -8.95 -10.77 11.76
CA GLY A 345 -9.52 -10.64 10.43
C GLY A 345 -9.87 -9.19 10.04
N ARG A 346 -9.11 -8.23 10.56
CA ARG A 346 -9.32 -6.82 10.23
C ARG A 346 -8.99 -6.54 8.76
N GLY A 347 -9.58 -5.48 8.23
CA GLY A 347 -9.38 -5.02 6.87
C GLY A 347 -9.66 -3.54 6.72
N GLY A 348 -9.14 -2.96 5.64
CA GLY A 348 -9.35 -1.58 5.26
C GLY A 348 -9.54 -1.39 3.75
N ILE A 349 -10.35 -0.42 3.36
CA ILE A 349 -10.56 -0.03 1.96
C ILE A 349 -10.38 1.49 1.88
N PHE A 350 -9.36 1.93 1.15
CA PHE A 350 -9.13 3.34 0.84
C PHE A 350 -10.15 3.85 -0.16
N GLU A 351 -10.33 3.15 -1.27
CA GLU A 351 -11.17 3.65 -2.36
C GLU A 351 -11.80 2.52 -3.17
N VAL A 352 -13.02 2.77 -3.65
CA VAL A 352 -13.75 1.90 -4.58
C VAL A 352 -14.14 2.68 -5.83
N ASP A 353 -13.54 2.32 -6.95
CA ASP A 353 -13.88 2.85 -8.27
C ASP A 353 -14.68 1.83 -9.08
N VAL A 354 -15.69 2.32 -9.80
CA VAL A 354 -16.47 1.51 -10.73
C VAL A 354 -16.52 2.21 -12.07
N THR A 355 -16.27 1.44 -13.13
CA THR A 355 -16.50 1.90 -14.50
C THR A 355 -17.77 1.30 -15.07
N GLY A 356 -18.44 2.02 -15.97
CA GLY A 356 -19.75 1.58 -16.45
C GLY A 356 -20.59 2.63 -17.17
N ASN A 357 -21.90 2.40 -17.14
CA ASN A 357 -22.91 3.37 -17.56
C ASN A 357 -23.92 3.61 -16.44
N ASP A 358 -24.22 4.87 -16.15
CA ASP A 358 -25.36 5.22 -15.29
C ASP A 358 -26.66 5.02 -16.08
N LEU A 359 -27.45 4.00 -15.70
CA LEU A 359 -28.74 3.67 -16.32
C LEU A 359 -29.93 4.25 -15.56
N SER A 360 -29.68 4.98 -14.47
CA SER A 360 -30.73 5.55 -13.64
C SER A 360 -31.50 6.65 -14.35
N GLY A 361 -30.90 7.25 -15.40
CA GLY A 361 -31.40 8.44 -16.07
C GLY A 361 -31.37 9.69 -15.18
N LYS A 362 -30.77 9.60 -13.99
CA LYS A 362 -30.69 10.67 -13.01
C LYS A 362 -29.44 11.51 -13.25
N ASN A 363 -29.53 12.50 -14.14
CA ASN A 363 -28.49 13.51 -14.28
C ASN A 363 -28.73 14.64 -13.27
N TYR A 364 -28.20 14.50 -12.06
CA TYR A 364 -28.23 15.54 -11.04
C TYR A 364 -26.94 16.34 -11.06
N GLN A 365 -27.04 17.66 -11.18
CA GLN A 365 -25.88 18.56 -11.22
C GLN A 365 -25.74 19.29 -9.89
N LYS A 366 -24.49 19.54 -9.47
CA LYS A 366 -24.21 20.46 -8.36
C LYS A 366 -24.75 21.83 -8.77
N PHE A 367 -25.65 22.39 -7.98
CA PHE A 367 -26.17 23.72 -8.25
C PHE A 367 -25.06 24.75 -8.03
N SER A 368 -24.93 25.69 -8.97
CA SER A 368 -24.05 26.84 -8.76
C SER A 368 -24.54 27.66 -7.57
N LYS A 369 -23.60 27.98 -6.66
CA LYS A 369 -23.83 28.82 -5.49
C LYS A 369 -23.81 30.32 -5.80
N ALA A 370 -23.64 30.69 -7.08
CA ALA A 370 -23.59 32.08 -7.49
C ALA A 370 -24.83 32.85 -7.01
N GLY A 371 -24.60 33.84 -6.16
CA GLY A 371 -25.65 34.69 -5.59
C GLY A 371 -26.41 34.09 -4.40
N TRP A 372 -26.06 32.88 -3.95
CA TRP A 372 -26.60 32.32 -2.71
C TRP A 372 -26.21 33.19 -1.53
N THR A 373 -27.01 33.12 -0.47
CA THR A 373 -26.68 33.79 0.79
C THR A 373 -26.88 32.83 1.95
N ALA A 374 -25.98 32.87 2.92
CA ALA A 374 -26.12 32.12 4.16
C ALA A 374 -26.27 33.09 5.34
N SER A 375 -26.98 32.66 6.38
CA SER A 375 -27.18 33.41 7.62
C SER A 375 -27.22 32.50 8.84
N SER A 376 -26.72 32.98 9.96
CA SER A 376 -26.89 32.33 11.26
C SER A 376 -27.03 33.39 12.34
N PRO A 377 -27.96 33.25 13.30
CA PRO A 377 -28.02 34.14 14.45
C PRO A 377 -26.85 33.89 15.43
N TYR A 378 -26.06 32.83 15.21
CA TYR A 378 -24.95 32.40 16.05
C TYR A 378 -23.58 32.79 15.49
N SER A 379 -23.51 33.61 14.45
CA SER A 379 -22.25 34.20 13.97
C SER A 379 -21.76 35.29 14.93
N HIS A 380 -20.45 35.35 15.17
CA HIS A 380 -19.85 36.45 15.89
C HIS A 380 -19.68 37.66 14.95
N PRO A 381 -20.04 38.90 15.36
CA PRO A 381 -20.10 40.04 14.44
C PRO A 381 -18.74 40.52 13.90
N THR A 382 -17.63 40.08 14.49
CA THR A 382 -16.29 40.62 14.21
C THR A 382 -15.19 39.57 14.03
N TYR A 383 -15.50 38.27 14.09
CA TYR A 383 -14.47 37.24 13.94
C TYR A 383 -14.60 36.51 12.61
N ASP A 384 -13.49 36.47 11.86
CA ASP A 384 -13.44 35.88 10.52
C ASP A 384 -13.79 34.38 10.52
N TRP A 385 -13.47 33.64 11.58
CA TRP A 385 -13.82 32.23 11.74
C TRP A 385 -15.33 31.97 11.87
N SER A 386 -16.13 33.01 12.11
CA SER A 386 -17.59 32.95 12.18
C SER A 386 -18.28 33.55 10.95
N ASN A 387 -17.50 33.79 9.89
CA ASN A 387 -18.03 34.25 8.61
C ASN A 387 -18.95 33.18 8.02
N ILE A 388 -20.24 33.48 7.96
CA ILE A 388 -21.25 32.53 7.49
C ILE A 388 -21.17 32.31 5.97
N ALA A 389 -20.58 33.24 5.22
CA ALA A 389 -20.44 33.10 3.78
C ALA A 389 -19.48 31.96 3.39
N SER A 390 -18.60 31.56 4.31
CA SER A 390 -17.63 30.47 4.10
C SER A 390 -18.31 29.13 3.76
N ILE A 391 -19.55 28.89 4.19
CA ILE A 391 -20.22 27.59 3.95
C ILE A 391 -20.77 27.42 2.52
N ILE A 392 -20.58 28.42 1.67
CA ILE A 392 -21.08 28.48 0.29
C ILE A 392 -20.07 29.10 -0.67
N ASP A 393 -18.77 29.07 -0.35
CA ASP A 393 -17.73 29.76 -1.13
C ASP A 393 -16.91 28.83 -2.04
N ASP A 394 -17.18 27.51 -2.05
CA ASP A 394 -16.41 26.51 -2.79
C ASP A 394 -14.94 26.40 -2.34
N ASP A 395 -14.59 26.88 -1.12
CA ASP A 395 -13.30 26.63 -0.45
C ASP A 395 -13.47 25.57 0.66
N PRO A 396 -12.91 24.36 0.51
CA PRO A 396 -13.08 23.29 1.49
C PRO A 396 -12.37 23.54 2.83
N PHE A 397 -11.57 24.61 2.95
CA PHE A 397 -10.80 24.95 4.15
C PHE A 397 -11.36 26.17 4.89
N SER A 398 -12.20 26.98 4.25
CA SER A 398 -12.91 28.05 4.92
C SER A 398 -14.10 27.44 5.68
N CYS A 399 -14.51 28.06 6.78
CA CYS A 399 -15.63 27.55 7.55
C CYS A 399 -16.38 28.65 8.28
N TRP A 400 -17.61 28.31 8.63
CA TRP A 400 -18.35 28.97 9.68
C TRP A 400 -18.24 28.19 10.98
N GLN A 401 -18.06 28.91 12.08
CA GLN A 401 -18.16 28.39 13.44
C GLN A 401 -19.09 29.28 14.27
N SER A 402 -19.94 28.64 15.07
CA SER A 402 -20.87 29.32 15.98
C SER A 402 -20.15 29.97 17.16
N ILE A 403 -20.82 30.92 17.80
CA ILE A 403 -20.49 31.32 19.18
C ILE A 403 -20.61 30.13 20.16
N GLU A 404 -20.00 30.26 21.33
CA GLU A 404 -20.12 29.30 22.45
C GLU A 404 -21.59 29.09 22.83
N ASN A 405 -21.99 27.83 22.97
CA ASN A 405 -23.31 27.40 23.45
C ASN A 405 -23.16 26.39 24.59
N PRO A 406 -22.58 26.81 25.73
CA PRO A 406 -22.08 25.89 26.75
C PRO A 406 -23.18 25.10 27.47
N THR A 407 -24.45 25.50 27.34
CA THR A 407 -25.60 24.82 27.96
C THR A 407 -26.26 23.80 27.03
N ASN A 408 -25.96 23.82 25.73
CA ASN A 408 -26.65 23.04 24.69
C ASN A 408 -28.19 23.19 24.74
N GLU A 409 -28.72 24.28 25.33
CA GLU A 409 -30.17 24.49 25.48
C GLU A 409 -30.82 24.98 24.17
N GLU A 410 -30.05 25.67 23.32
CA GLU A 410 -30.48 26.09 22.00
C GLU A 410 -29.87 25.21 20.90
N THR A 411 -30.68 24.83 19.91
CA THR A 411 -30.20 24.13 18.72
C THR A 411 -29.56 25.14 17.78
N LEU A 412 -28.24 25.06 17.60
CA LEU A 412 -27.49 25.89 16.65
C LEU A 412 -27.97 25.60 15.23
N TYR A 413 -28.07 26.61 14.38
CA TYR A 413 -28.42 26.41 12.98
C TYR A 413 -27.82 27.46 12.06
N VAL A 414 -27.73 27.07 10.78
CA VAL A 414 -27.49 27.96 9.65
C VAL A 414 -28.66 27.88 8.68
N GLU A 415 -28.92 28.97 7.97
CA GLU A 415 -29.88 29.03 6.88
C GLU A 415 -29.18 29.39 5.58
N VAL A 416 -29.49 28.67 4.49
CA VAL A 416 -28.99 28.94 3.14
C VAL A 416 -30.18 29.28 2.24
N ASP A 417 -30.12 30.44 1.57
CA ASP A 417 -31.06 30.84 0.52
C ASP A 417 -30.41 30.67 -0.86
N MET A 418 -30.89 29.66 -1.59
CA MET A 418 -30.45 29.31 -2.94
C MET A 418 -31.04 30.22 -4.04
N LYS A 419 -31.77 31.28 -3.64
CA LYS A 419 -32.41 32.31 -4.49
C LYS A 419 -33.50 31.84 -5.45
N SER A 420 -33.70 30.54 -5.56
CA SER A 420 -34.74 29.91 -6.39
C SER A 420 -35.09 28.55 -5.81
N VAL A 421 -36.32 28.10 -6.05
CA VAL A 421 -36.75 26.75 -5.70
C VAL A 421 -35.97 25.74 -6.54
N LYS A 422 -35.35 24.76 -5.88
CA LYS A 422 -34.61 23.64 -6.47
C LYS A 422 -35.34 22.33 -6.20
N ASN A 423 -35.30 21.39 -7.16
CA ASN A 423 -35.60 19.99 -6.87
C ASN A 423 -34.32 19.36 -6.34
N ILE A 424 -34.33 18.83 -5.11
CA ILE A 424 -33.11 18.43 -4.43
C ILE A 424 -32.99 16.91 -4.39
N ALA A 425 -31.91 16.41 -4.94
CA ALA A 425 -31.54 15.00 -4.93
C ALA A 425 -30.56 14.69 -3.79
N TYR A 426 -29.56 15.55 -3.59
CA TYR A 426 -28.50 15.36 -2.58
C TYR A 426 -28.16 16.67 -1.89
N ILE A 427 -27.78 16.58 -0.61
CA ILE A 427 -27.23 17.69 0.17
C ILE A 427 -25.95 17.21 0.85
N GLY A 428 -24.81 17.73 0.44
CA GLY A 428 -23.49 17.45 1.01
C GLY A 428 -23.15 18.50 2.06
N ILE A 429 -22.68 18.07 3.22
CA ILE A 429 -22.26 18.97 4.31
C ILE A 429 -20.91 18.51 4.80
N ARG A 430 -19.91 19.39 4.72
CA ARG A 430 -18.61 19.22 5.36
C ARG A 430 -18.64 19.88 6.72
N GLU A 431 -18.53 19.10 7.79
CA GLU A 431 -18.72 19.58 9.17
C GLU A 431 -17.41 19.96 9.86
N ARG A 432 -17.53 20.81 10.88
CA ARG A 432 -16.46 21.19 11.79
C ARG A 432 -16.91 20.99 13.26
N PHE A 433 -16.01 20.50 14.08
CA PHE A 433 -16.10 20.26 15.53
C PHE A 433 -16.94 19.06 15.99
N ASP A 434 -17.00 17.97 15.22
CA ASP A 434 -17.72 16.74 15.59
C ASP A 434 -19.22 17.02 15.81
N CYS A 435 -19.86 17.64 14.82
CA CYS A 435 -21.30 17.85 14.73
C CYS A 435 -22.04 16.53 14.48
N ARG A 436 -22.12 15.67 15.51
CA ARG A 436 -22.72 14.33 15.53
C ARG A 436 -24.07 14.16 14.87
N GLN A 437 -24.90 15.19 14.87
CA GLN A 437 -26.19 15.10 14.22
C GLN A 437 -26.57 16.44 13.61
N LEU A 438 -26.87 16.42 12.31
CA LEU A 438 -27.48 17.55 11.61
C LEU A 438 -28.89 17.17 11.16
N THR A 439 -29.87 18.01 11.48
CA THR A 439 -31.22 17.92 10.91
C THR A 439 -31.35 18.96 9.80
N ILE A 440 -31.67 18.50 8.60
CA ILE A 440 -31.83 19.36 7.42
C ILE A 440 -33.31 19.52 7.12
N GLU A 441 -33.76 20.76 7.05
CA GLU A 441 -35.13 21.14 6.75
C GLU A 441 -35.18 22.08 5.54
N GLY A 442 -36.27 22.05 4.79
CA GLY A 442 -36.45 22.87 3.58
C GLY A 442 -37.77 23.62 3.57
N LYS A 443 -37.81 24.78 2.91
CA LYS A 443 -39.05 25.49 2.52
C LYS A 443 -38.89 26.17 1.16
N THR A 444 -39.99 26.40 0.46
CA THR A 444 -39.99 26.98 -0.91
C THR A 444 -40.24 28.49 -0.95
N THR A 445 -40.64 29.11 0.16
CA THR A 445 -40.93 30.56 0.25
C THR A 445 -40.38 31.14 1.55
N ALA A 446 -40.08 32.44 1.57
CA ALA A 446 -39.49 33.11 2.74
C ALA A 446 -40.37 32.97 4.00
N ASN A 447 -41.70 33.07 3.84
CA ASN A 447 -42.69 32.96 4.92
C ASN A 447 -43.24 31.53 5.10
N GLY A 448 -42.69 30.55 4.39
CA GLY A 448 -43.12 29.15 4.48
C GLY A 448 -42.67 28.48 5.77
N THR A 449 -43.29 27.34 6.08
CA THR A 449 -42.88 26.47 7.19
C THR A 449 -41.79 25.51 6.72
N TYR A 450 -40.76 25.31 7.55
CA TYR A 450 -39.74 24.30 7.31
C TYR A 450 -40.32 22.88 7.46
N THR A 451 -39.93 22.00 6.55
CA THR A 451 -40.23 20.57 6.62
C THR A 451 -38.94 19.77 6.60
N THR A 452 -38.83 18.76 7.46
CA THR A 452 -37.65 17.91 7.54
C THR A 452 -37.41 17.15 6.23
N LEU A 453 -36.24 17.37 5.64
CA LEU A 453 -35.77 16.64 4.46
C LEU A 453 -35.10 15.34 4.89
N GLY A 454 -34.25 15.40 5.93
CA GLY A 454 -33.60 14.25 6.53
C GLY A 454 -32.63 14.65 7.64
N THR A 455 -31.91 13.66 8.15
CA THR A 455 -30.94 13.82 9.24
C THR A 455 -29.66 13.12 8.85
N LEU A 456 -28.54 13.79 9.07
CA LEU A 456 -27.19 13.23 8.99
C LEU A 456 -26.72 12.92 10.41
N THR A 457 -26.17 11.72 10.61
CA THR A 457 -25.56 11.30 11.88
C THR A 457 -24.07 11.03 11.60
N TYR A 458 -23.18 11.69 12.33
CA TYR A 458 -21.75 11.73 12.07
C TYR A 458 -20.97 10.77 12.98
N GLY A 459 -20.00 10.08 12.39
CA GLY A 459 -18.89 9.43 13.09
C GLY A 459 -17.66 10.34 13.05
N THR A 460 -17.43 11.04 14.15
CA THR A 460 -16.19 11.73 14.60
C THR A 460 -15.13 12.07 13.54
N GLY A 461 -15.04 13.36 13.17
CA GLY A 461 -13.83 13.93 12.56
C GLY A 461 -14.06 15.22 11.78
N ASP A 462 -13.31 16.28 12.16
CA ASP A 462 -13.21 17.54 11.40
C ASP A 462 -12.88 17.27 9.91
N LEU A 463 -13.51 18.03 8.99
CA LEU A 463 -13.23 18.12 7.54
C LEU A 463 -13.85 17.04 6.62
N ARG A 464 -14.69 16.12 7.10
CA ARG A 464 -15.30 15.09 6.24
C ARG A 464 -16.59 15.56 5.56
N LEU A 465 -16.72 15.33 4.26
CA LEU A 465 -17.96 15.56 3.50
C LEU A 465 -18.94 14.42 3.78
N GLN A 466 -20.16 14.75 4.21
CA GLN A 466 -21.24 13.79 4.41
C GLN A 466 -22.43 14.15 3.53
N THR A 467 -23.03 13.17 2.87
CA THR A 467 -24.08 13.42 1.87
C THR A 467 -25.43 12.88 2.31
N LEU A 468 -26.40 13.77 2.49
CA LEU A 468 -27.81 13.43 2.69
C LEU A 468 -28.45 13.15 1.34
N VAL A 469 -28.91 11.91 1.16
CA VAL A 469 -29.54 11.47 -0.07
C VAL A 469 -31.06 11.52 0.02
N LEU A 470 -31.68 12.34 -0.82
CA LEU A 470 -33.12 12.64 -0.85
C LEU A 470 -33.84 12.06 -2.07
N ASP A 471 -33.10 11.67 -3.10
CA ASP A 471 -33.62 11.15 -4.38
C ASP A 471 -34.42 9.83 -4.28
N ARG A 472 -34.46 9.25 -3.09
CA ARG A 472 -35.33 8.12 -2.69
C ARG A 472 -36.79 8.53 -2.50
N LYS A 473 -37.08 9.82 -2.32
CA LYS A 473 -38.44 10.38 -2.19
C LYS A 473 -38.82 10.96 -3.56
N LEU A 474 -39.55 10.19 -4.38
CA LEU A 474 -40.13 10.71 -5.63
C LEU A 474 -41.60 11.11 -5.41
N PRO A 475 -42.03 12.33 -5.80
CA PRO A 475 -41.23 13.39 -6.44
C PRO A 475 -40.18 14.01 -5.50
N LEU A 476 -39.06 14.48 -6.07
CA LEU A 476 -37.95 15.07 -5.31
C LEU A 476 -38.47 16.22 -4.41
N PRO A 477 -37.95 16.34 -3.17
CA PRO A 477 -38.29 17.46 -2.32
C PRO A 477 -37.83 18.78 -2.95
N GLN A 478 -38.65 19.80 -2.81
CA GLN A 478 -38.37 21.14 -3.31
C GLN A 478 -38.01 22.08 -2.16
N ALA A 479 -36.93 22.82 -2.29
CA ALA A 479 -36.61 23.91 -1.36
C ALA A 479 -35.90 25.07 -2.06
N GLN A 480 -36.12 26.28 -1.56
CA GLN A 480 -35.28 27.46 -1.83
C GLN A 480 -34.41 27.76 -0.61
N PHE A 481 -34.97 27.58 0.59
CA PHE A 481 -34.30 27.83 1.86
C PHE A 481 -34.02 26.49 2.53
N LEU A 482 -32.76 26.27 2.90
CA LEU A 482 -32.35 25.15 3.73
C LEU A 482 -32.05 25.66 5.13
N LYS A 483 -32.51 24.93 6.14
CA LYS A 483 -32.09 25.11 7.53
C LYS A 483 -31.34 23.86 7.96
N ILE A 484 -30.09 24.04 8.38
CA ILE A 484 -29.22 22.96 8.84
C ILE A 484 -29.04 23.18 10.34
N SER A 485 -29.66 22.32 11.13
CA SER A 485 -29.67 22.41 12.59
C SER A 485 -28.71 21.39 13.19
N ILE A 486 -27.78 21.85 14.02
CA ILE A 486 -26.83 21.01 14.75
C ILE A 486 -27.53 20.53 16.02
N THR A 487 -28.02 19.30 16.00
CA THR A 487 -28.83 18.71 17.07
C THR A 487 -28.00 17.90 18.07
N ASP A 488 -26.75 17.55 17.73
CA ASP A 488 -25.77 16.96 18.63
C ASP A 488 -24.35 17.41 18.23
N SER A 489 -23.54 17.86 19.19
CA SER A 489 -22.15 18.30 19.00
C SER A 489 -21.30 17.93 20.23
N ARG A 490 -20.08 17.42 19.99
CA ARG A 490 -19.13 17.05 21.04
C ARG A 490 -18.09 18.12 21.37
N ALA A 491 -18.13 19.26 20.69
CA ALA A 491 -17.19 20.35 20.91
C ALA A 491 -17.21 20.84 22.36
N SER A 492 -16.04 20.96 23.00
CA SER A 492 -15.93 21.54 24.33
C SER A 492 -16.41 23.00 24.30
N GLY A 493 -17.57 23.29 24.90
CA GLY A 493 -18.22 24.61 24.83
C GLY A 493 -19.49 24.66 23.97
N GLY A 494 -19.93 23.53 23.40
CA GLY A 494 -21.16 23.42 22.62
C GLY A 494 -21.08 24.09 21.25
N TRP A 495 -19.88 24.29 20.72
CA TRP A 495 -19.69 24.86 19.38
C TRP A 495 -20.28 23.96 18.30
N GLY A 496 -20.66 24.59 17.19
CA GLY A 496 -20.96 23.93 15.94
C GLY A 496 -20.23 24.61 14.80
N GLY A 497 -19.92 23.86 13.75
CA GLY A 497 -19.29 24.44 12.57
C GLY A 497 -19.53 23.64 11.31
N ILE A 498 -19.42 24.35 10.19
CA ILE A 498 -19.62 23.82 8.85
C ILE A 498 -18.55 24.44 7.97
N PHE A 499 -17.77 23.61 7.27
CA PHE A 499 -16.87 24.06 6.22
C PHE A 499 -17.66 24.42 4.97
N GLU A 500 -18.52 23.50 4.50
CA GLU A 500 -19.11 23.65 3.17
C GLU A 500 -20.48 22.98 3.05
N VAL A 501 -21.39 23.60 2.28
CA VAL A 501 -22.72 23.05 1.94
C VAL A 501 -22.89 22.99 0.43
N ASP A 502 -23.07 21.78 -0.09
CA ASP A 502 -23.32 21.51 -1.49
C ASP A 502 -24.71 20.90 -1.72
N VAL A 503 -25.34 21.27 -2.84
CA VAL A 503 -26.68 20.78 -3.19
C VAL A 503 -26.69 20.34 -4.64
N TRP A 504 -27.26 19.17 -4.91
CA TRP A 504 -27.39 18.60 -6.24
C TRP A 504 -28.86 18.32 -6.57
N GLY A 505 -29.21 18.42 -7.84
CA GLY A 505 -30.56 18.18 -8.32
C GLY A 505 -30.76 18.47 -9.79
N ASN A 506 -32.02 18.63 -10.22
CA ASN A 506 -32.42 18.94 -11.60
C ASN A 506 -33.35 20.15 -11.74
#